data_AF-A0A9N9SXS1-F1
#
_entry.id   AF-A0A9N9SXS1-F1
#
_cell.length_a   1.000
_cell.length_b   1.000
_cell.length_c   1.000
_cell.angle_alpha   90.00
_cell.angle_beta   90.00
_cell.angle_gamma   90.00
#
_symmetry.space_group_name_H-M   'P 1'
#
loop_
_entity.id
_entity.type
_entity.pdbx_description
1 polymer ?
#
loop_
_entity_poly.entity_id
_entity_poly.type
_entity_poly.pdbx_seq_one_letter_code
_entity_poly.pdbx_strand_id
1 'polypeptide(L)'
;MLITKRPQKIHDLLTINVNVIEQVEKYQYLGTLINETNDHTVEINRRMEIVRSAFIRTKPLLTCKNLNLEIRLRTIRCYIFLILFYGAETWILKKCNLKRIEAFELWLYCRVIKILWTDKITNKEVQERFGKETEQITTIQTRKLEYLGHVMRGPKYEILRLVIQ
;
A
#
# COMPACT_ATOMS: atom_id res chain seq x y z
N MET A 1 12.77 -13.68 -12.83
CA MET A 1 11.45 -13.96 -12.23
C MET A 1 10.45 -14.17 -13.35
N LEU A 2 9.67 -15.25 -13.29
CA LEU A 2 8.65 -15.57 -14.28
C LEU A 2 7.27 -15.43 -13.61
N ILE A 3 6.36 -14.67 -14.24
CA ILE A 3 4.98 -14.52 -13.77
C ILE A 3 4.06 -15.25 -14.74
N THR A 4 3.51 -16.39 -14.34
CA THR A 4 2.55 -17.13 -15.16
C THR A 4 1.37 -17.62 -14.32
N LYS A 5 0.25 -17.90 -15.01
CA LYS A 5 -0.94 -18.49 -14.38
C LYS A 5 -0.74 -19.97 -13.98
N ARG A 6 0.25 -20.65 -14.55
CA ARG A 6 0.56 -22.06 -14.31
C ARG A 6 1.99 -22.15 -13.80
N PRO A 7 2.24 -22.60 -12.56
CA PRO A 7 3.60 -22.69 -12.02
C PRO A 7 4.41 -23.67 -12.88
N GLN A 8 5.20 -23.12 -13.80
CA GLN A 8 6.15 -23.85 -14.62
C GLN A 8 7.50 -23.30 -14.22
N LYS A 9 8.34 -24.16 -13.64
CA LYS A 9 9.76 -23.88 -13.59
C LYS A 9 10.26 -24.02 -15.02
N ILE A 10 10.67 -22.91 -15.61
CA ILE A 10 11.39 -22.99 -16.88
C ILE A 10 12.73 -23.64 -16.52
N HIS A 11 12.94 -24.86 -16.98
CA HIS A 11 14.20 -25.58 -16.79
C HIS A 11 15.27 -25.11 -17.77
N ASP A 12 14.89 -24.34 -18.79
CA ASP A 12 15.78 -23.80 -19.80
C ASP A 12 16.53 -22.58 -19.25
N LEU A 13 17.87 -22.60 -19.37
CA LEU A 13 18.71 -21.49 -18.95
C LEU A 13 18.50 -20.28 -19.87
N LEU A 14 17.85 -19.24 -19.33
CA LEU A 14 17.77 -17.95 -20.01
C LEU A 14 19.12 -17.25 -19.91
N THR A 15 19.77 -17.02 -21.05
CA THR A 15 21.03 -16.28 -21.13
C THR A 15 20.85 -14.94 -21.83
N ILE A 16 21.29 -13.85 -21.20
CA ILE A 16 21.48 -12.55 -21.85
C ILE A 16 22.98 -12.30 -21.95
N ASN A 17 23.49 -12.09 -23.17
CA ASN A 17 24.90 -11.77 -23.41
C ASN A 17 25.86 -12.73 -22.68
N VAL A 18 25.61 -14.05 -22.76
CA VAL A 18 26.39 -15.14 -22.13
C VAL A 18 26.16 -15.30 -20.60
N ASN A 19 25.50 -14.35 -19.93
CA ASN A 19 25.16 -14.49 -18.51
C ASN A 19 23.85 -15.24 -18.31
N VAL A 20 23.91 -16.30 -17.50
CA VAL A 20 22.72 -17.03 -17.04
C VAL A 20 21.94 -16.15 -16.06
N ILE A 21 20.66 -15.97 -16.33
CA ILE A 21 19.75 -15.22 -15.47
C ILE A 21 19.14 -16.16 -14.43
N GLU A 22 19.30 -15.80 -13.16
CA GLU A 22 18.67 -16.54 -12.08
C GLU A 22 17.14 -16.35 -12.06
N GLN A 23 16.40 -17.45 -11.94
CA GLN A 23 14.97 -17.42 -11.66
C GLN A 23 14.72 -17.29 -10.15
N VAL A 24 14.32 -16.09 -9.72
CA VAL A 24 13.90 -15.81 -8.34
C VAL A 24 12.38 -15.77 -8.18
N GLU A 25 11.88 -16.18 -7.00
CA GLU A 25 10.44 -16.16 -6.64
C GLU A 25 9.92 -14.75 -6.32
N LYS A 26 10.78 -13.91 -5.72
CA LYS A 26 10.49 -12.54 -5.31
C LYS A 26 11.64 -11.63 -5.70
N TYR A 27 11.32 -10.42 -6.16
CA TYR A 27 12.30 -9.43 -6.56
C TYR A 27 11.83 -8.01 -6.21
N GLN A 28 12.76 -7.15 -5.80
CA GLN A 28 12.48 -5.75 -5.54
C GLN A 28 12.77 -4.91 -6.79
N TYR A 29 11.72 -4.33 -7.37
CA TYR A 29 11.84 -3.47 -8.54
C TYR A 29 11.33 -2.07 -8.20
N LEU A 30 12.20 -1.05 -8.35
CA LEU A 30 11.88 0.36 -8.05
C LEU A 30 11.22 0.55 -6.67
N GLY A 31 11.66 -0.22 -5.67
CA GLY A 31 11.11 -0.16 -4.31
C GLY A 31 9.87 -1.04 -4.04
N THR A 32 9.22 -1.55 -5.07
CA THR A 32 8.05 -2.44 -4.97
C THR A 32 8.48 -3.90 -4.99
N LEU A 33 7.99 -4.71 -4.05
CA LEU A 33 8.21 -6.15 -4.06
C LEU A 33 7.24 -6.83 -5.03
N ILE A 34 7.79 -7.56 -5.99
CA ILE A 34 7.03 -8.34 -6.97
C ILE A 34 7.29 -9.82 -6.68
N ASN A 35 6.27 -10.65 -6.87
CA ASN A 35 6.33 -12.10 -6.74
C ASN A 35 5.87 -12.80 -8.03
N GLU A 36 6.28 -14.05 -8.18
CA GLU A 36 5.90 -14.92 -9.31
C GLU A 36 4.39 -15.14 -9.45
N THR A 37 3.62 -15.05 -8.37
CA THR A 37 2.16 -15.23 -8.35
C THR A 37 1.37 -13.95 -8.64
N ASN A 38 2.06 -12.83 -8.84
CA ASN A 38 1.47 -11.49 -8.98
C ASN A 38 0.50 -11.12 -7.83
N ASP A 39 0.75 -11.62 -6.62
CA ASP A 39 -0.04 -11.31 -5.43
C ASP A 39 0.57 -10.16 -4.63
N HIS A 40 -0.09 -9.00 -4.65
CA HIS A 40 0.38 -7.81 -3.96
C HIS A 40 0.18 -7.84 -2.44
N THR A 41 -0.45 -8.87 -1.86
CA THR A 41 -0.63 -8.97 -0.40
C THR A 41 0.70 -8.87 0.36
N VAL A 42 1.78 -9.45 -0.16
CA VAL A 42 3.11 -9.38 0.48
C VAL A 42 3.66 -7.95 0.48
N GLU A 43 3.54 -7.24 -0.63
CA GLU A 43 3.98 -5.83 -0.73
C GLU A 43 3.13 -4.91 0.15
N ILE A 44 1.80 -5.09 0.18
CA ILE A 44 0.90 -4.30 1.02
C ILE A 44 1.28 -4.48 2.50
N ASN A 45 1.51 -5.73 2.93
CA ASN A 45 1.97 -6.01 4.30
C ASN A 45 3.32 -5.38 4.59
N ARG A 46 4.29 -5.50 3.68
CA ARG A 46 5.61 -4.87 3.79
C ARG A 46 5.48 -3.35 3.95
N ARG A 47 4.64 -2.70 3.15
CA ARG A 47 4.37 -1.26 3.25
C ARG A 47 3.76 -0.88 4.59
N MET A 48 2.77 -1.64 5.07
CA MET A 48 2.22 -1.44 6.40
C MET A 48 3.30 -1.53 7.48
N GLU A 49 4.25 -2.47 7.41
CA GLU A 49 5.36 -2.54 8.39
C GLU A 49 6.32 -1.34 8.32
N ILE A 50 6.63 -0.86 7.12
CA ILE A 50 7.44 0.36 6.95
C ILE A 50 6.71 1.55 7.58
N VAL A 51 5.38 1.64 7.35
CA VAL A 51 4.53 2.67 7.93
C VAL A 51 4.48 2.56 9.45
N ARG A 52 4.36 1.35 10.02
CA ARG A 52 4.42 1.12 11.49
C ARG A 52 5.73 1.62 12.06
N SER A 53 6.84 1.29 11.41
CA SER A 53 8.17 1.71 11.83
C SER A 53 8.33 3.24 11.79
N ALA A 54 7.85 3.88 10.72
CA ALA A 54 7.83 5.33 10.59
C ALA A 54 6.93 5.99 11.66
N PHE A 55 5.76 5.40 11.95
CA PHE A 55 4.86 5.87 13.00
C PHE A 55 5.51 5.76 14.37
N ILE A 56 6.14 4.64 14.72
CA ILE A 56 6.82 4.46 16.01
C ILE A 56 7.90 5.54 16.20
N ARG A 57 8.70 5.82 15.16
CA ARG A 57 9.73 6.87 15.20
C ARG A 57 9.14 8.28 15.40
N THR A 58 7.95 8.53 14.86
CA THR A 58 7.27 9.84 14.93
C THR A 58 6.17 9.91 16.01
N LYS A 59 6.02 8.85 16.80
CA LYS A 59 4.97 8.69 17.82
C LYS A 59 4.92 9.85 18.84
N PRO A 60 6.06 10.38 19.36
CA PRO A 60 6.01 11.48 20.32
C PRO A 60 5.28 12.72 19.77
N LEU A 61 5.50 13.03 18.49
CA LEU A 61 4.85 14.13 17.79
C LEU A 61 3.37 13.80 17.54
N LEU A 62 3.09 12.64 16.94
CA LEU A 62 1.74 12.23 16.53
C LEU A 62 0.80 11.94 17.71
N THR A 63 1.32 11.83 18.92
CA THR A 63 0.55 11.60 20.15
C THR A 63 0.69 12.76 21.15
N CYS A 64 1.28 13.89 20.75
CA CYS A 64 1.42 15.05 21.60
C CYS A 64 0.05 15.68 21.90
N LYS A 65 -0.26 15.92 23.18
CA LYS A 65 -1.52 16.56 23.61
C LYS A 65 -1.58 18.04 23.25
N ASN A 66 -0.42 18.70 23.15
CA ASN A 66 -0.32 20.13 22.84
C ASN A 66 -0.57 20.42 21.36
N LEU A 67 -0.58 19.40 20.50
CA LEU A 67 -0.89 19.54 19.09
C LEU A 67 -2.37 19.25 18.84
N ASN A 68 -3.03 20.19 18.14
CA ASN A 68 -4.38 19.98 17.64
C ASN A 68 -4.45 18.65 16.87
N LEU A 69 -5.55 17.91 17.07
CA LEU A 69 -5.80 16.65 16.37
C LEU A 69 -5.69 16.86 14.85
N GLU A 70 -6.28 17.92 14.32
CA GLU A 70 -6.24 18.24 12.89
C GLU A 70 -4.82 18.35 12.32
N ILE A 71 -3.90 18.98 13.06
CA ILE A 71 -2.49 19.09 12.65
C ILE A 71 -1.86 17.68 12.60
N ARG A 72 -2.11 16.85 13.62
CA ARG A 72 -1.64 15.47 13.66
C ARG A 72 -2.21 14.64 12.49
N LEU A 73 -3.49 14.85 12.14
CA LEU A 73 -4.13 14.22 10.98
C LEU A 73 -3.44 14.59 9.68
N ARG A 74 -3.16 15.89 9.50
CA ARG A 74 -2.46 16.39 8.33
C ARG A 74 -1.05 15.81 8.23
N THR A 75 -0.32 15.73 9.34
CA THR A 75 1.00 15.09 9.39
C THR A 75 0.93 13.61 8.98
N ILE A 76 -0.04 12.87 9.50
CA ILE A 76 -0.25 11.45 9.12
C ILE A 76 -0.54 11.32 7.63
N ARG A 77 -1.43 12.15 7.10
CA ARG A 77 -1.78 12.15 5.68
C ARG A 77 -0.58 12.45 4.80
N CYS A 78 0.24 13.43 5.18
CA CYS A 78 1.39 13.86 4.39
C CYS A 78 2.63 12.95 4.52
N TYR A 79 2.84 12.27 5.65
CA TYR A 79 4.08 11.51 5.84
C TYR A 79 3.85 10.01 5.96
N ILE A 80 2.81 9.60 6.68
CA ILE A 80 2.56 8.20 7.02
C ILE A 80 1.79 7.52 5.88
N PHE A 81 0.69 8.10 5.40
CA PHE A 81 -0.08 7.53 4.29
C PHE A 81 0.63 7.63 2.94
N LEU A 82 1.51 8.62 2.73
CA LEU A 82 2.33 8.70 1.52
C LEU A 82 3.27 7.49 1.36
N ILE A 83 3.79 6.96 2.47
CA ILE A 83 4.59 5.73 2.45
C ILE A 83 3.72 4.51 2.07
N LEU A 84 2.50 4.45 2.60
CA LEU A 84 1.56 3.37 2.30
C LEU A 84 1.17 3.36 0.82
N PHE A 85 0.87 4.53 0.26
CA PHE A 85 0.35 4.65 -1.10
C PHE A 85 1.38 4.53 -2.21
N TYR A 86 2.65 4.36 -1.88
CA TYR A 86 3.68 4.20 -2.90
C TYR A 86 3.42 2.95 -3.75
N GLY A 87 3.13 3.16 -5.04
CA GLY A 87 2.84 2.10 -6.00
C GLY A 87 1.44 1.49 -5.86
N ALA A 88 0.56 2.08 -5.04
CA ALA A 88 -0.79 1.56 -4.80
C ALA A 88 -1.67 1.53 -6.06
N GLU A 89 -1.35 2.37 -7.05
CA GLU A 89 -1.98 2.39 -8.38
C GLU A 89 -1.82 1.04 -9.11
N THR A 90 -0.71 0.35 -8.87
CA THR A 90 -0.38 -0.92 -9.52
C THR A 90 -0.94 -2.16 -8.79
N TRP A 91 -1.44 -2.00 -7.55
CA TRP A 91 -1.87 -3.14 -6.75
C TRP A 91 -3.16 -3.79 -7.26
N ILE A 92 -3.23 -5.10 -7.09
CA ILE A 92 -4.45 -5.89 -7.21
C ILE A 92 -5.17 -5.88 -5.86
N LEU A 93 -6.29 -5.15 -5.81
CA LEU A 93 -7.08 -4.95 -4.59
C LEU A 93 -8.09 -6.10 -4.41
N LYS A 94 -7.65 -7.17 -3.75
CA LYS A 94 -8.54 -8.23 -3.26
C LYS A 94 -9.36 -7.72 -2.07
N LYS A 95 -10.56 -8.26 -1.86
CA LYS A 95 -11.41 -7.93 -0.69
C LYS A 95 -10.66 -8.09 0.65
N CYS A 96 -9.79 -9.09 0.77
CA CYS A 96 -8.97 -9.30 1.96
C CYS A 96 -7.91 -8.19 2.17
N ASN A 97 -7.35 -7.64 1.09
CA ASN A 97 -6.38 -6.54 1.15
C ASN A 97 -7.07 -5.23 1.51
N LEU A 98 -8.28 -4.97 0.99
CA LEU A 98 -9.10 -3.82 1.35
C LEU A 98 -9.38 -3.79 2.86
N LYS A 99 -9.91 -4.89 3.41
CA LYS A 99 -10.17 -5.01 4.86
C LYS A 99 -8.91 -4.81 5.71
N ARG A 100 -7.75 -5.26 5.22
CA ARG A 100 -6.46 -5.05 5.90
C ARG A 100 -6.08 -3.58 5.96
N ILE A 101 -6.27 -2.84 4.86
CA ILE A 101 -5.96 -1.41 4.77
C ILE A 101 -6.90 -0.62 5.69
N GLU A 102 -8.20 -0.93 5.71
CA GLU A 102 -9.17 -0.34 6.66
C GLU A 102 -8.78 -0.59 8.12
N ALA A 103 -8.49 -1.85 8.47
CA ALA A 103 -8.08 -2.19 9.82
C ALA A 103 -6.77 -1.49 10.22
N PHE A 104 -5.86 -1.28 9.26
CA PHE A 104 -4.62 -0.56 9.48
C PHE A 104 -4.83 0.94 9.69
N GLU A 105 -5.72 1.56 8.92
CA GLU A 105 -6.13 2.95 9.10
C GLU A 105 -6.74 3.18 10.50
N LEU A 106 -7.66 2.31 10.92
CA LEU A 106 -8.25 2.34 12.26
C LEU A 106 -7.21 2.12 13.36
N TRP A 107 -6.28 1.18 13.17
CA TRP A 107 -5.17 0.97 14.10
C TRP A 107 -4.37 2.25 14.28
N LEU A 108 -4.07 2.96 13.19
CA LEU A 108 -3.34 4.22 13.23
C LEU A 108 -4.13 5.29 13.99
N TYR A 109 -5.44 5.39 13.73
CA TYR A 109 -6.33 6.34 14.39
C TYR A 109 -6.32 6.11 15.91
N CYS A 110 -6.55 4.87 16.36
CA CYS A 110 -6.49 4.50 17.78
C CYS A 110 -5.18 4.92 18.45
N ARG A 111 -4.03 4.74 17.77
CA ARG A 111 -2.73 5.11 18.33
C ARG A 111 -2.55 6.62 18.50
N VAL A 112 -3.12 7.41 17.61
CA VAL A 112 -3.02 8.88 17.60
C VAL A 112 -3.87 9.49 18.72
N ILE A 113 -5.08 8.96 18.93
CA ILE A 113 -5.98 9.37 20.02
C ILE A 113 -5.71 8.62 21.33
N LYS A 114 -4.68 7.76 21.37
CA LYS A 114 -4.23 6.99 22.55
C LYS A 114 -5.29 6.06 23.15
N ILE A 115 -6.14 5.48 22.32
CA ILE A 115 -7.05 4.42 22.76
C ILE A 115 -6.25 3.16 23.08
N LEU A 116 -6.49 2.61 24.27
CA LEU A 116 -5.94 1.34 24.71
C LEU A 116 -6.88 0.21 24.29
N TRP A 117 -6.31 -0.99 24.13
CA TRP A 117 -7.10 -2.18 23.82
C TRP A 117 -8.07 -2.55 24.97
N THR A 118 -7.74 -2.15 26.20
CA THR A 118 -8.56 -2.34 27.40
C THR A 118 -9.85 -1.52 27.38
N ASP A 119 -9.88 -0.45 26.60
CA ASP A 119 -11.03 0.47 26.54
C ASP A 119 -12.22 -0.18 25.82
N LYS A 120 -11.99 -1.28 25.08
CA LYS A 120 -13.02 -2.04 24.32
C LYS A 120 -13.91 -1.15 23.44
N ILE A 121 -13.32 -0.09 22.88
CA ILE A 121 -14.00 0.90 22.04
C ILE A 121 -14.31 0.28 20.66
N THR A 122 -15.51 0.57 20.14
CA THR A 122 -15.93 0.09 18.83
C THR A 122 -15.26 0.89 17.70
N ASN A 123 -15.10 0.28 16.51
CA ASN A 123 -14.52 0.99 15.35
C ASN A 123 -15.31 2.26 14.98
N LYS A 124 -16.63 2.24 15.13
CA LYS A 124 -17.49 3.41 14.88
C LYS A 124 -17.16 4.56 15.83
N GLU A 125 -17.02 4.26 17.11
CA GLU A 125 -16.65 5.25 18.12
C GLU A 125 -15.23 5.80 17.91
N VAL A 126 -14.28 4.98 17.41
CA VAL A 126 -12.96 5.47 16.98
C VAL A 126 -13.10 6.53 15.88
N GLN A 127 -13.91 6.25 14.85
CA GLN A 127 -14.14 7.18 13.74
C GLN A 127 -14.83 8.48 14.21
N GLU A 128 -15.82 8.36 15.08
CA GLU A 128 -16.51 9.51 15.70
C GLU A 128 -15.54 10.37 16.50
N ARG A 129 -14.73 9.78 17.38
CA ARG A 129 -13.72 10.51 18.18
C ARG A 129 -12.61 11.12 17.32
N PHE A 130 -12.28 10.46 16.22
CA PHE A 130 -11.30 10.96 15.25
C PHE A 130 -11.89 12.04 14.34
N GLY A 131 -13.22 12.17 14.29
CA GLY A 131 -13.96 13.10 13.44
C GLY A 131 -13.94 12.71 11.97
N LYS A 132 -13.66 11.44 11.64
CA LYS A 132 -13.48 11.00 10.25
C LYS A 132 -13.68 9.51 10.04
N GLU A 133 -14.34 9.15 8.94
CA GLU A 133 -14.43 7.78 8.47
C GLU A 133 -13.13 7.32 7.78
N THR A 134 -13.03 6.02 7.52
CA THR A 134 -11.91 5.43 6.77
C THR A 134 -12.01 5.80 5.29
N GLU A 135 -11.02 6.50 4.75
CA GLU A 135 -11.03 7.03 3.38
C GLU A 135 -9.87 6.49 2.52
N GLN A 136 -8.95 5.71 3.10
CA GLN A 136 -7.75 5.31 2.39
C GLN A 136 -8.07 4.41 1.18
N ILE A 137 -9.13 3.59 1.26
CA ILE A 137 -9.57 2.78 0.11
C ILE A 137 -10.00 3.67 -1.05
N THR A 138 -10.88 4.64 -0.79
CA THR A 138 -11.37 5.58 -1.82
C THR A 138 -10.20 6.33 -2.44
N THR A 139 -9.23 6.74 -1.63
CA THR A 139 -8.00 7.40 -2.10
C THR A 139 -7.19 6.50 -3.06
N ILE A 140 -7.01 5.22 -2.73
CA ILE A 140 -6.30 4.28 -3.61
C ILE A 140 -7.07 4.07 -4.92
N GLN A 141 -8.39 3.90 -4.85
CA GLN A 141 -9.24 3.71 -6.02
C GLN A 141 -9.17 4.93 -6.95
N THR A 142 -9.27 6.13 -6.40
CA THR A 142 -9.13 7.38 -7.16
C THR A 142 -7.78 7.46 -7.86
N ARG A 143 -6.66 7.22 -7.16
CA ARG A 143 -5.32 7.24 -7.76
C ARG A 143 -5.16 6.22 -8.88
N LYS A 144 -5.77 5.03 -8.73
CA LYS A 144 -5.77 4.00 -9.76
C LYS A 144 -6.53 4.45 -11.02
N LEU A 145 -7.67 5.11 -10.85
CA LEU A 145 -8.45 5.69 -11.96
C LEU A 145 -7.73 6.88 -12.62
N GLU A 146 -7.11 7.74 -11.83
CA GLU A 146 -6.30 8.86 -12.34
C GLU A 146 -5.11 8.35 -13.16
N TYR A 147 -4.42 7.32 -12.68
CA TYR A 147 -3.33 6.67 -13.40
C TYR A 147 -3.81 6.03 -14.70
N LEU A 148 -4.95 5.32 -14.68
CA LEU A 148 -5.58 4.80 -15.89
C LEU A 148 -5.87 5.92 -16.89
N GLY A 149 -6.44 7.04 -16.44
CA GLY A 149 -6.68 8.21 -17.27
C GLY A 149 -5.39 8.80 -17.87
N HIS A 150 -4.29 8.82 -17.10
CA HIS A 150 -2.99 9.24 -17.59
C HIS A 150 -2.46 8.32 -18.69
N VAL A 151 -2.57 7.00 -18.52
CA VAL A 151 -2.20 5.98 -19.52
C VAL A 151 -3.01 6.18 -20.81
N MET A 152 -4.32 6.38 -20.70
CA MET A 152 -5.20 6.56 -21.85
C MET A 152 -4.98 7.88 -22.62
N ARG A 153 -4.37 8.90 -21.99
CA ARG A 153 -4.06 10.19 -22.65
C ARG A 153 -2.63 10.30 -23.18
N GLY A 154 -1.64 9.68 -22.53
CA GLY A 154 -0.23 9.80 -22.93
C GLY A 154 0.20 8.86 -24.08
N PRO A 155 0.76 9.36 -25.20
CA PRO A 155 1.19 8.52 -26.35
C PRO A 155 2.33 7.55 -25.99
N LYS A 156 3.12 7.88 -24.95
CA LYS A 156 4.20 7.03 -24.42
C LYS A 156 3.73 5.65 -23.94
N TYR A 157 2.44 5.50 -23.62
CA TYR A 157 1.89 4.29 -23.01
C TYR A 157 1.15 3.40 -24.01
N GLU A 158 1.48 3.47 -25.29
CA GLU A 158 0.82 2.71 -26.37
C GLU A 158 0.72 1.22 -26.06
N ILE A 159 1.83 0.59 -25.65
CA ILE A 159 1.85 -0.84 -25.25
C ILE A 159 0.88 -1.12 -24.11
N LEU A 160 0.81 -0.25 -23.10
CA LEU A 160 -0.09 -0.44 -21.96
C LEU A 160 -1.56 -0.28 -22.37
N ARG A 161 -1.88 0.59 -23.35
CA ARG A 161 -3.25 0.74 -23.85
C ARG A 161 -3.72 -0.52 -24.59
N LEU A 162 -2.85 -1.12 -25.40
CA LEU A 162 -3.14 -2.36 -26.12
C LEU A 162 -3.46 -3.53 -25.18
N VAL A 163 -2.85 -3.55 -23.99
CA VAL A 163 -3.11 -4.60 -22.98
C VAL A 163 -4.45 -4.39 -22.24
N ILE A 164 -4.97 -3.16 -22.21
CA ILE A 164 -6.21 -2.81 -21.49
C ILE A 164 -7.46 -2.94 -22.38
N GLN A 165 -7.31 -2.83 -23.70
CA GLN A 165 -8.37 -3.03 -24.70
C GLN A 165 -8.67 -4.51 -24.93
#